data_AF-A0A3N7Z535-F1
#
_entry.id   AF-A0A3N7Z535-F1
#
_cell.length_a   1.000
_cell.length_b   1.000
_cell.length_c   1.000
_cell.angle_alpha   90.00
_cell.angle_beta   90.00
_cell.angle_gamma   90.00
#
_symmetry.space_group_name_H-M   'P 1'
#
loop_
_entity.id
_entity.type
_entity.pdbx_description
1 polymer ?
#
loop_
_entity_poly.entity_id
_entity_poly.type
_entity_poly.pdbx_seq_one_letter_code
_entity_poly.pdbx_strand_id
1 'polypeptide(L)'
;MKAQHVKLSTAPRRSTRYISWGLRILAASAFLAAGGAKLAGVPMMIAIFDHIGIGQWFRFVTGVTEIVGGVAILIPGTTLFGGLLLAITMSVAVLVHLFVIGGSPVPAIVLLLITATVAWLHRPGVTLGR
;
A
#
# COMPACT_ATOMS: atom_id res chain seq x y z
N MET A 1 -12.59 -28.51 -38.53
CA MET A 1 -11.77 -27.32 -38.19
C MET A 1 -11.72 -27.20 -36.66
N LYS A 2 -10.59 -27.54 -36.02
CA LYS A 2 -10.42 -27.45 -34.56
C LYS A 2 -9.79 -26.09 -34.23
N ALA A 3 -10.50 -25.24 -33.50
CA ALA A 3 -9.95 -24.01 -32.95
C ALA A 3 -8.83 -24.36 -31.95
N GLN A 4 -7.59 -24.00 -32.29
CA GLN A 4 -6.47 -24.11 -31.37
C GLN A 4 -6.66 -23.04 -30.28
N HIS A 5 -6.96 -23.48 -29.06
CA HIS A 5 -6.87 -22.64 -27.88
C HIS A 5 -5.42 -22.16 -27.74
N VAL A 6 -5.17 -20.89 -28.08
CA VAL A 6 -3.91 -20.21 -27.82
C VAL A 6 -3.74 -20.12 -26.30
N LYS A 7 -3.02 -21.06 -25.70
CA LYS A 7 -2.47 -20.88 -24.35
C LYS A 7 -1.43 -19.78 -24.44
N LEU A 8 -1.81 -18.55 -24.11
CA LEU A 8 -0.86 -17.46 -23.86
C LEU A 8 0.02 -17.88 -22.68
N SER A 9 1.15 -18.53 -22.96
CA SER A 9 2.19 -18.81 -21.97
C SER A 9 2.80 -17.47 -21.55
N THR A 10 2.23 -16.86 -20.52
CA THR A 10 2.74 -15.62 -19.92
C THR A 10 3.65 -15.99 -18.75
N ALA A 11 4.78 -16.63 -19.06
CA ALA A 11 5.88 -16.66 -18.10
C ALA A 11 6.23 -15.20 -17.75
N PRO A 12 6.26 -14.82 -16.46
CA PRO A 12 6.52 -13.43 -16.10
C PRO A 12 7.91 -13.03 -16.58
N ARG A 13 7.98 -11.93 -17.32
CA ARG A 13 9.25 -11.35 -17.78
C ARG A 13 10.04 -10.92 -16.54
N ARG A 14 11.37 -11.12 -16.55
CA ARG A 14 12.25 -10.69 -15.44
C ARG A 14 12.03 -9.21 -15.04
N SER A 15 11.63 -8.37 -15.99
CA SER A 15 11.30 -6.96 -15.74
C SER A 15 10.16 -6.77 -14.72
N THR A 16 9.11 -7.61 -14.75
CA THR A 16 7.98 -7.50 -13.82
C THR A 16 8.42 -7.72 -12.37
N ARG A 17 9.41 -8.59 -12.14
CA ARG A 17 9.98 -8.82 -10.80
C ARG A 17 10.72 -7.60 -10.29
N TYR A 18 11.60 -7.02 -11.11
CA TYR A 18 12.37 -5.83 -10.73
C TYR A 18 11.45 -4.64 -10.48
N ILE A 19 10.47 -4.41 -11.36
CA ILE A 19 9.47 -3.34 -11.18
C ILE A 19 8.71 -3.55 -9.87
N SER A 20 8.23 -4.76 -9.60
CA SER A 20 7.51 -5.02 -8.38
C SER A 20 8.38 -4.80 -7.14
N TRP A 21 9.63 -5.24 -7.15
CA TRP A 21 10.52 -5.05 -6.01
C TRP A 21 10.81 -3.56 -5.77
N GLY A 22 11.01 -2.78 -6.83
CA GLY A 22 11.12 -1.32 -6.76
C GLY A 22 9.88 -0.66 -6.15
N LEU A 23 8.68 -1.04 -6.61
CA LEU A 23 7.41 -0.54 -6.05
C LEU A 23 7.24 -0.91 -4.57
N ARG A 24 7.66 -2.12 -4.18
CA ARG A 24 7.58 -2.60 -2.79
C ARG A 24 8.49 -1.81 -1.87
N ILE A 25 9.71 -1.51 -2.29
CA ILE A 25 10.62 -0.67 -1.51
C ILE A 25 10.11 0.75 -1.41
N LEU A 26 9.67 1.33 -2.52
CA LEU A 26 9.13 2.68 -2.52
C LEU A 26 7.94 2.80 -1.55
N ALA A 27 6.99 1.86 -1.63
CA ALA A 27 5.86 1.80 -0.73
C ALA A 27 6.31 1.60 0.73
N ALA A 28 7.15 0.59 0.99
CA ALA A 28 7.62 0.29 2.34
C ALA A 28 8.30 1.50 2.98
N SER A 29 9.22 2.15 2.28
CA SER A 29 9.90 3.35 2.79
C SER A 29 8.91 4.46 3.11
N ALA A 30 7.94 4.73 2.23
CA ALA A 30 6.93 5.76 2.45
C ALA A 30 6.05 5.45 3.67
N PHE A 31 5.57 4.21 3.81
CA PHE A 31 4.70 3.82 4.92
C PHE A 31 5.45 3.66 6.24
N LEU A 32 6.70 3.20 6.22
CA LEU A 32 7.53 3.16 7.42
C LEU A 32 7.84 4.57 7.93
N ALA A 33 8.13 5.51 7.03
CA ALA A 33 8.33 6.91 7.40
C ALA A 33 7.02 7.55 7.91
N ALA A 34 5.91 7.37 7.19
CA ALA A 34 4.61 7.95 7.57
C ALA A 34 4.08 7.36 8.89
N GLY A 35 4.13 6.04 9.04
CA GLY A 35 3.71 5.34 10.25
C GLY A 35 4.63 5.67 11.42
N GLY A 36 5.95 5.71 11.17
CA GLY A 36 6.94 6.11 12.16
C GLY A 36 6.71 7.54 12.65
N ALA A 37 6.45 8.50 11.75
CA ALA A 37 6.13 9.87 12.11
C ALA A 37 4.83 9.97 12.93
N LYS A 38 3.81 9.14 12.59
CA LYS A 38 2.60 9.03 13.39
C LYS A 38 2.92 8.52 14.79
N LEU A 39 3.66 7.43 14.94
CA LEU A 39 3.97 6.84 16.26
C LEU A 39 4.91 7.71 17.11
N ALA A 40 5.88 8.38 16.47
CA ALA A 40 6.80 9.30 17.12
C ALA A 40 6.13 10.62 17.60
N GLY A 41 4.87 10.85 17.25
CA GLY A 41 4.15 12.06 17.67
C GLY A 41 4.69 13.32 16.99
N VAL A 42 5.10 13.23 15.72
CA VAL A 42 5.49 14.43 14.95
C VAL A 42 4.34 15.45 15.00
N PRO A 43 4.58 16.74 15.35
CA PRO A 43 3.51 17.71 15.57
C PRO A 43 2.50 17.82 14.44
N MET A 44 2.96 17.77 13.18
CA MET A 44 2.10 17.75 11.99
C MET A 44 1.13 16.56 11.99
N MET A 45 1.60 15.36 12.37
CA MET A 45 0.75 14.16 12.42
C MET A 45 -0.25 14.24 13.57
N ILE A 46 0.12 14.81 14.72
CA ILE A 46 -0.83 15.03 15.82
C ILE A 46 -1.94 15.97 15.36
N ALA A 47 -1.60 17.11 14.75
CA ALA A 47 -2.56 18.11 14.28
C ALA A 47 -3.54 17.56 13.23
N ILE A 48 -3.07 16.75 12.27
CA ILE A 48 -3.96 16.11 11.28
C ILE A 48 -5.00 15.23 11.98
N PHE A 49 -4.58 14.40 12.94
CA PHE A 49 -5.51 13.48 13.62
C PHE A 49 -6.40 14.17 14.65
N ASP A 50 -5.97 15.29 15.23
CA ASP A 50 -6.84 16.16 16.02
C ASP A 50 -7.93 16.77 15.14
N HIS A 51 -7.59 17.21 13.92
CA HIS A 51 -8.57 17.74 12.98
C HIS A 51 -9.59 16.69 12.51
N ILE A 52 -9.19 15.41 12.43
CA ILE A 52 -10.12 14.30 12.18
C ILE A 52 -11.15 14.13 13.32
N GLY A 53 -10.79 14.49 14.56
CA GLY A 53 -11.74 14.57 15.68
C GLY A 53 -12.14 13.24 16.35
N ILE A 54 -11.57 12.11 15.93
CA ILE A 54 -11.86 10.77 16.52
C ILE A 54 -10.94 10.46 17.72
N GLY A 55 -9.91 11.29 17.94
CA GLY A 55 -8.96 11.18 19.04
C GLY A 55 -7.64 10.52 18.65
N GLN A 56 -6.62 10.72 19.49
CA GLN A 56 -5.23 10.34 19.19
C GLN A 56 -4.98 8.82 19.14
N TRP A 57 -5.86 7.99 19.70
CA TRP A 57 -5.76 6.53 19.57
C TRP A 57 -5.84 6.09 18.09
N PHE A 58 -6.63 6.80 17.27
CA PHE A 58 -6.76 6.51 15.84
C PHE A 58 -5.44 6.77 15.07
N ARG A 59 -4.65 7.76 15.52
CA ARG A 59 -3.28 8.00 15.01
C ARG A 59 -2.39 6.80 15.28
N PHE A 60 -2.42 6.24 16.48
CA PHE A 60 -1.62 5.08 16.84
C PHE A 60 -2.04 3.84 16.04
N VAL A 61 -3.34 3.56 15.92
CA VAL A 61 -3.84 2.42 15.13
C VAL A 61 -3.43 2.55 13.66
N THR A 62 -3.59 3.73 13.07
CA THR A 62 -3.17 3.99 11.68
C THR A 62 -1.65 3.84 11.53
N GLY A 63 -0.88 4.41 12.46
CA GLY A 63 0.59 4.31 12.43
C GLY A 63 1.08 2.87 12.53
N VAL A 64 0.55 2.06 13.46
CA VAL A 64 0.88 0.63 13.58
C VAL A 64 0.48 -0.12 12.30
N THR A 65 -0.69 0.17 11.74
CA THR A 65 -1.16 -0.44 10.49
C THR A 65 -0.22 -0.16 9.32
N GLU A 66 0.25 1.07 9.19
CA GLU A 66 1.22 1.46 8.16
C GLU A 66 2.59 0.77 8.36
N ILE A 67 3.07 0.65 9.59
CA ILE A 67 4.32 -0.09 9.89
C ILE A 67 4.17 -1.56 9.54
N VAL A 68 3.10 -2.22 10.01
CA VAL A 68 2.84 -3.64 9.76
C VAL A 68 2.71 -3.91 8.27
N GLY A 69 1.93 -3.10 7.55
CA GLY A 69 1.77 -3.22 6.10
C GLY A 69 3.09 -2.97 5.35
N GLY A 70 3.85 -1.94 5.76
CA GLY A 70 5.14 -1.58 5.18
C GLY A 70 6.20 -2.66 5.34
N VAL A 71 6.24 -3.35 6.48
CA VAL A 71 7.11 -4.52 6.69
C VAL A 71 6.59 -5.73 5.90
N ALA A 72 5.29 -6.01 5.97
CA ALA A 72 4.67 -7.18 5.31
C ALA A 72 4.83 -7.15 3.79
N ILE A 73 4.88 -5.96 3.17
CA ILE A 73 5.08 -5.85 1.72
C ILE A 73 6.49 -6.28 1.29
N LEU A 74 7.49 -6.23 2.17
CA LEU A 74 8.88 -6.61 1.88
C LEU A 74 9.14 -8.11 2.08
N ILE A 75 8.38 -8.79 2.93
CA ILE A 75 8.58 -10.22 3.21
C ILE A 75 7.93 -11.06 2.09
N PRO A 76 8.70 -11.97 1.44
CA PRO A 76 8.13 -12.91 0.47
C PRO A 76 7.06 -13.79 1.15
N GLY A 77 5.87 -13.85 0.56
CA GLY A 77 4.74 -14.62 1.08
C GLY A 77 3.65 -13.78 1.74
N THR A 78 3.99 -12.63 2.33
CA THR A 78 3.01 -11.67 2.90
C THR A 78 2.76 -10.44 2.03
N THR A 79 3.43 -10.36 0.87
CA THR A 79 3.38 -9.17 -0.01
C THR A 79 1.96 -8.80 -0.43
N LEU A 80 1.13 -9.78 -0.77
CA LEU A 80 -0.28 -9.56 -1.12
C LEU A 80 -1.05 -8.95 0.05
N PHE A 81 -0.88 -9.52 1.24
CA PHE A 81 -1.56 -9.06 2.45
C PHE A 81 -1.13 -7.63 2.81
N GLY A 82 0.18 -7.34 2.82
CA GLY A 82 0.70 -6.00 3.07
C GLY A 82 0.19 -4.98 2.04
N GLY A 83 0.19 -5.35 0.76
CA GLY A 83 -0.35 -4.50 -0.31
C GLY A 83 -1.84 -4.19 -0.13
N LEU A 84 -2.67 -5.20 0.19
CA LEU A 84 -4.10 -5.00 0.41
C LEU A 84 -4.38 -4.16 1.66
N LEU A 85 -3.71 -4.44 2.78
CA LEU A 85 -3.86 -3.69 4.02
C LEU A 85 -3.58 -2.20 3.81
N LEU A 86 -2.46 -1.89 3.15
CA LEU A 86 -2.07 -0.53 2.84
C LEU A 86 -3.00 0.13 1.81
N ALA A 87 -3.46 -0.62 0.79
CA ALA A 87 -4.41 -0.10 -0.18
C ALA A 87 -5.74 0.29 0.50
N ILE A 88 -6.29 -0.55 1.37
CA ILE A 88 -7.49 -0.23 2.15
C ILE A 88 -7.26 1.02 3.01
N THR A 89 -6.11 1.09 3.69
CA THR A 89 -5.74 2.24 4.53
C THR A 89 -5.71 3.53 3.70
N MET A 90 -5.13 3.48 2.49
CA MET A 90 -5.09 4.64 1.60
C MET A 90 -6.44 4.99 1.00
N SER A 91 -7.32 4.02 0.73
CA SER A 91 -8.70 4.32 0.34
C SER A 91 -9.42 5.12 1.41
N VAL A 92 -9.28 4.75 2.69
CA VAL A 92 -9.83 5.52 3.80
C VAL A 92 -9.18 6.91 3.88
N ALA A 93 -7.85 7.00 3.76
CA ALA A 93 -7.14 8.28 3.79
C ALA A 93 -7.58 9.25 2.68
N VAL A 94 -7.83 8.74 1.46
CA VAL A 94 -8.40 9.54 0.37
C VAL A 94 -9.76 10.09 0.74
N LEU A 95 -10.65 9.28 1.30
CA LEU A 95 -11.97 9.75 1.76
C LEU A 95 -11.83 10.80 2.87
N VAL A 96 -10.93 10.61 3.83
CA VAL A 96 -10.67 11.58 4.89
C VAL A 96 -10.17 12.91 4.32
N HIS A 97 -9.27 12.90 3.33
CA HIS A 97 -8.84 14.12 2.64
C HIS A 97 -9.97 14.81 1.89
N LEU A 98 -10.81 14.06 1.19
CA LEU A 98 -11.89 14.64 0.36
C LEU A 98 -13.05 15.20 1.20
N PHE A 99 -13.35 14.58 2.34
CA PHE A 99 -14.59 14.87 3.09
C PHE A 99 -14.37 15.45 4.50
N VAL A 100 -13.18 15.31 5.09
CA VAL A 100 -12.95 15.69 6.50
C VAL A 100 -11.90 16.79 6.63
N ILE A 101 -10.65 16.51 6.22
CA ILE A 101 -9.52 17.39 6.52
C ILE A 101 -9.15 18.33 5.36
N GLY A 102 -9.68 18.09 4.16
CA GLY A 102 -9.30 18.83 2.96
C GLY A 102 -7.86 18.58 2.52
N GLY A 103 -7.29 19.56 1.81
CA GLY A 103 -5.93 19.47 1.27
C GLY A 103 -5.84 18.56 0.04
N SER A 104 -4.62 18.14 -0.29
CA SER A 104 -4.36 17.33 -1.49
C SER A 104 -4.42 15.82 -1.17
N PRO A 105 -5.35 15.04 -1.77
CA PRO A 105 -5.37 13.59 -1.64
C PRO A 105 -4.30 12.90 -2.51
N VAL A 106 -3.53 13.65 -3.30
CA VAL A 106 -2.59 13.10 -4.29
C VAL A 106 -1.60 12.10 -3.68
N PRO A 107 -0.94 12.37 -2.53
CA PRO A 107 -0.03 11.38 -1.94
C PRO A 107 -0.73 10.06 -1.59
N ALA A 108 -1.94 10.12 -1.03
CA ALA A 108 -2.73 8.94 -0.69
C ALA A 108 -3.16 8.17 -1.95
N ILE A 109 -3.55 8.87 -3.02
CA ILE A 109 -3.89 8.25 -4.31
C ILE A 109 -2.68 7.55 -4.93
N VAL A 110 -1.51 8.20 -4.94
CA VAL A 110 -0.29 7.60 -5.50
C VAL A 110 0.09 6.33 -4.72
N LEU A 111 0.09 6.38 -3.40
CA LEU A 111 0.38 5.22 -2.56
C LEU A 111 -0.68 4.12 -2.69
N LEU A 112 -1.95 4.48 -2.86
CA LEU A 112 -3.03 3.54 -3.18
C LEU A 112 -2.75 2.80 -4.48
N LEU A 113 -2.40 3.51 -5.55
CA LEU A 113 -2.12 2.90 -6.85
C LEU A 113 -0.91 1.98 -6.78
N ILE A 114 0.16 2.38 -6.09
CA ILE A 114 1.35 1.55 -5.90
C ILE A 114 1.00 0.26 -5.14
N THR A 115 0.33 0.37 -4.00
CA THR A 115 0.02 -0.78 -3.13
C THR A 115 -1.01 -1.72 -3.76
N ALA A 116 -2.02 -1.17 -4.44
CA ALA A 116 -2.97 -1.95 -5.23
C ALA A 116 -2.29 -2.69 -6.39
N THR A 117 -1.35 -2.05 -7.08
CA THR A 117 -0.56 -2.68 -8.15
C THR A 117 0.30 -3.83 -7.60
N VAL A 118 0.98 -3.61 -6.47
CA VAL A 118 1.78 -4.66 -5.81
C VAL A 118 0.90 -5.84 -5.39
N ALA A 119 -0.24 -5.58 -4.77
CA ALA A 119 -1.21 -6.60 -4.39
C ALA A 119 -1.70 -7.39 -5.61
N TRP A 120 -2.07 -6.69 -6.69
CA TRP A 120 -2.53 -7.32 -7.92
C TRP A 120 -1.46 -8.22 -8.57
N LEU A 121 -0.19 -7.81 -8.54
CA LEU A 121 0.93 -8.61 -9.04
C LEU A 121 1.24 -9.86 -8.20
N HIS A 122 0.80 -9.91 -6.94
CA HIS A 122 1.05 -11.01 -5.99
C HIS A 122 -0.20 -11.86 -5.70
N ARG A 123 -1.31 -11.62 -6.40
CA ARG A 123 -2.54 -12.40 -6.21
C ARG A 123 -2.37 -13.84 -6.70
N PRO A 124 -3.07 -14.82 -6.09
CA PRO A 124 -3.05 -16.20 -6.56
C PRO A 124 -3.47 -16.27 -8.04
N GLY A 125 -2.57 -16.72 -8.91
CA GLY A 125 -2.76 -16.74 -10.37
C GLY A 125 -1.72 -15.94 -11.16
N VAL A 126 -1.01 -15.00 -10.54
CA VAL A 126 0.14 -14.31 -11.14
C VAL A 126 1.42 -14.91 -10.55
N THR A 127 1.93 -15.98 -11.18
CA THR A 127 3.06 -16.76 -10.64
C THR A 127 4.40 -16.05 -10.87
N LEU A 128 4.75 -15.04 -10.07
CA LEU A 128 6.13 -14.55 -10.00
C LEU A 128 6.98 -15.64 -9.34
N GLY A 129 7.61 -16.49 -10.16
CA GLY A 129 8.27 -17.73 -9.71
C GLY A 129 9.11 -17.53 -8.44
N ARG A 130 8.85 -18.34 -7.42
CA ARG A 130 9.61 -18.30 -6.17
C ARG A 130 11.01 -18.87 -6.40
#